data_AF-A0A3L7RPQ2-F1
#
_entry.id   AF-A0A3L7RPQ2-F1
#
_cell.length_a   1.000
_cell.length_b   1.000
_cell.length_c   1.000
_cell.angle_alpha   90.00
_cell.angle_beta   90.00
_cell.angle_gamma   90.00
#
_symmetry.space_group_name_H-M   'P 1'
#
loop_
_entity.id
_entity.type
_entity.pdbx_description
1 polymer ?
#
loop_
_entity_poly.entity_id
_entity_poly.type
_entity_poly.pdbx_seq_one_letter_code
_entity_poly.pdbx_strand_id
1 'polypeptide(L)'
;MLAIAHHYAGIEYRLAVIHGEFNGRQMILAEGSKTEEAKSPKALNVPLITSIAKAWLWQDQLESGEYKGLEDIAKANQVDRSYVGRILQLTSLAPDIVESILEGGEYSELSLRDFRKGIPVLWEEQRRVFSPKRNAEESGN
;
A
#
# COMPACT_ATOMS: atom_id res chain seq x y z
N MET A 1 -5.33 6.51 -20.91
CA MET A 1 -6.00 5.82 -19.79
C MET A 1 -5.83 4.30 -19.82
N LEU A 2 -5.73 3.62 -20.97
CA LEU A 2 -5.50 2.16 -21.03
C LEU A 2 -4.13 1.69 -20.49
N ALA A 3 -3.07 2.49 -20.61
CA ALA A 3 -1.73 2.14 -20.13
C ALA A 3 -1.62 2.10 -18.59
N ILE A 4 -2.54 2.79 -17.90
CA ILE A 4 -2.61 2.80 -16.43
C ILE A 4 -3.23 1.47 -15.96
N ALA A 5 -4.34 1.04 -16.55
CA ALA A 5 -5.03 -0.21 -16.20
C ALA A 5 -4.14 -1.47 -16.32
N HIS A 6 -3.27 -1.54 -17.33
CA HIS A 6 -2.39 -2.71 -17.50
C HIS A 6 -1.28 -2.81 -16.44
N HIS A 7 -0.79 -1.68 -15.92
CA HIS A 7 0.22 -1.68 -14.86
C HIS A 7 -0.41 -1.95 -13.48
N TYR A 8 -1.63 -1.45 -13.23
CA TYR A 8 -2.41 -1.78 -12.03
C TYR A 8 -2.89 -3.23 -12.01
N ALA A 9 -3.16 -3.87 -13.16
CA ALA A 9 -3.54 -5.29 -13.21
C ALA A 9 -2.48 -6.22 -12.58
N GLY A 10 -1.19 -5.87 -12.67
CA GLY A 10 -0.11 -6.62 -12.02
C GLY A 10 0.00 -6.40 -10.50
N ILE A 11 -0.49 -5.26 -10.01
CA ILE A 11 -0.57 -4.93 -8.58
C ILE A 11 -1.84 -5.55 -7.97
N GLU A 12 -2.98 -5.42 -8.65
CA GLU A 12 -4.24 -6.06 -8.30
C GLU A 12 -4.10 -7.59 -8.21
N TYR A 13 -3.38 -8.22 -9.16
CA TYR A 13 -3.12 -9.66 -9.08
C TYR A 13 -2.28 -10.04 -7.86
N ARG A 14 -1.22 -9.29 -7.55
CA ARG A 14 -0.39 -9.53 -6.36
C ARG A 14 -1.17 -9.30 -5.06
N LEU A 15 -2.03 -8.28 -5.01
CA LEU A 15 -2.91 -8.01 -3.87
C LEU A 15 -4.04 -9.04 -3.73
N ALA A 16 -4.57 -9.57 -4.83
CA ALA A 16 -5.59 -10.62 -4.84
C ALA A 16 -5.01 -11.96 -4.34
N VAL A 17 -3.78 -12.30 -4.72
CA VAL A 17 -3.04 -13.46 -4.18
C VAL A 17 -2.88 -13.31 -2.67
N ILE A 18 -2.46 -12.14 -2.18
CA ILE A 18 -2.38 -11.83 -0.75
C ILE A 18 -3.77 -11.96 -0.10
N HIS A 19 -4.82 -11.37 -0.67
CA HIS A 19 -6.18 -11.39 -0.12
C HIS A 19 -6.77 -12.81 0.00
N GLY A 20 -6.53 -13.69 -0.98
CA GLY A 20 -6.97 -15.09 -0.97
C GLY A 20 -6.29 -15.97 0.09
N GLU A 21 -5.06 -15.64 0.48
CA GLU A 21 -4.29 -16.41 1.46
C GLU A 21 -4.56 -15.96 2.90
N PHE A 22 -4.75 -14.65 3.13
CA PHE A 22 -5.06 -14.13 4.47
C PHE A 22 -6.45 -14.54 4.99
N ASN A 23 -7.38 -14.93 4.12
CA ASN A 23 -8.77 -15.26 4.51
C ASN A 23 -8.97 -16.71 5.01
N GLY A 24 -7.90 -17.43 5.36
CA GLY A 24 -8.06 -18.72 6.03
C GLY A 24 -6.83 -19.63 6.19
N ARG A 25 -5.66 -19.33 5.62
CA ARG A 25 -4.48 -20.20 5.76
C ARG A 25 -3.18 -19.43 5.60
N GLN A 26 -2.34 -19.52 6.63
CA GLN A 26 -0.94 -19.12 6.65
C GLN A 26 -0.22 -19.49 5.32
N MET A 27 0.44 -18.53 4.68
CA MET A 27 1.34 -18.79 3.55
C MET A 27 2.76 -18.34 3.88
N ILE A 28 3.63 -19.33 3.79
CA ILE A 28 5.08 -19.25 3.81
C ILE A 28 5.50 -18.36 2.63
N LEU A 29 6.26 -17.32 2.92
CA LEU A 29 6.99 -16.48 1.98
C LEU A 29 7.79 -17.39 1.02
N ALA A 30 7.29 -17.56 -0.21
CA ALA A 30 7.96 -18.38 -1.22
C ALA A 30 9.23 -17.66 -1.71
N GLU A 31 10.35 -18.19 -1.23
CA GLU A 31 11.69 -18.03 -1.79
C GLU A 31 11.66 -18.20 -3.31
N GLY A 32 12.29 -17.29 -4.07
CA GLY A 32 12.39 -17.50 -5.50
C GLY A 32 12.95 -16.38 -6.38
N SER A 33 14.04 -15.71 -5.99
CA SER A 33 15.10 -15.32 -6.95
C SER A 33 16.32 -14.78 -6.21
N LYS A 34 17.40 -15.57 -6.26
CA LYS A 34 18.75 -15.18 -5.85
C LYS A 34 19.35 -14.17 -6.82
N THR A 35 20.41 -13.52 -6.31
CA THR A 35 21.37 -12.56 -6.92
C THR A 35 20.87 -11.11 -6.84
N GLU A 36 21.42 -10.17 -6.07
CA GLU A 36 22.77 -9.95 -5.52
C GLU A 36 22.72 -9.19 -4.16
N GLU A 37 23.73 -9.42 -3.31
CA GLU A 37 24.14 -8.65 -2.12
C GLU A 37 23.04 -8.13 -1.16
N ALA A 38 22.64 -9.02 -0.24
CA ALA A 38 21.72 -8.75 0.84
C ALA A 38 22.23 -7.66 1.81
N LYS A 39 21.77 -6.42 1.60
CA LYS A 39 21.31 -5.60 2.74
C LYS A 39 20.21 -6.42 3.40
N SER A 40 20.32 -6.72 4.70
CA SER A 40 19.31 -7.46 5.44
C SER A 40 17.91 -7.02 5.00
N PRO A 41 17.04 -7.92 4.51
CA PRO A 41 15.74 -7.51 4.01
C PRO A 41 15.05 -6.74 5.15
N LYS A 42 14.80 -5.45 4.92
CA LYS A 42 14.03 -4.66 5.88
C LYS A 42 12.73 -5.39 6.11
N ALA A 43 12.36 -5.55 7.38
CA ALA A 43 11.13 -6.26 7.74
C ALA A 43 9.95 -5.62 6.97
N LEU A 44 9.18 -6.45 6.27
CA LEU A 44 8.04 -5.97 5.49
C LEU A 44 7.06 -5.24 6.39
N ASN A 45 6.55 -4.11 5.91
CA ASN A 45 5.54 -3.33 6.64
C ASN A 45 4.15 -3.93 6.44
N VAL A 46 3.95 -5.09 7.08
CA VAL A 46 2.71 -5.87 6.99
C VAL A 46 1.45 -5.03 7.26
N PRO A 47 1.41 -4.12 8.26
CA PRO A 47 0.23 -3.28 8.48
C PRO A 47 -0.09 -2.35 7.30
N LEU A 48 0.93 -1.72 6.69
CA LEU A 48 0.72 -0.85 5.54
C LEU A 48 0.29 -1.66 4.30
N ILE A 49 0.93 -2.79 4.04
CA ILE A 49 0.58 -3.70 2.94
C ILE A 49 -0.88 -4.16 3.07
N THR A 50 -1.29 -4.60 4.27
CA THR A 50 -2.68 -5.00 4.55
C THR A 50 -3.66 -3.85 4.33
N SER A 51 -3.25 -2.63 4.65
CA SER A 51 -4.10 -1.44 4.46
C SER A 51 -4.26 -1.09 2.98
N ILE A 52 -3.21 -1.23 2.18
CA ILE A 52 -3.29 -1.06 0.72
C ILE A 52 -4.24 -2.11 0.14
N ALA A 53 -4.11 -3.38 0.54
CA ALA A 53 -5.02 -4.44 0.09
C ALA A 53 -6.49 -4.13 0.44
N LYS A 54 -6.76 -3.66 1.67
CA LYS A 54 -8.09 -3.22 2.10
C LYS A 54 -8.62 -2.04 1.28
N ALA A 55 -7.76 -1.11 0.88
CA ALA A 55 -8.15 0.04 0.07
C ALA A 55 -8.74 -0.40 -1.27
N TRP A 56 -8.05 -1.32 -1.96
CA TRP A 56 -8.52 -1.86 -3.23
C TRP A 56 -9.79 -2.71 -3.07
N LEU A 57 -9.85 -3.55 -2.04
CA LEU A 57 -11.07 -4.31 -1.73
C LEU A 57 -12.28 -3.36 -1.52
N TRP A 58 -12.14 -2.36 -0.66
CA TRP A 58 -13.24 -1.45 -0.38
C TRP A 58 -13.60 -0.58 -1.59
N GLN A 59 -12.63 -0.25 -2.45
CA GLN A 59 -12.87 0.43 -3.71
C GLN A 59 -13.73 -0.44 -4.64
N ASP A 60 -13.37 -1.73 -4.82
CA ASP A 60 -14.14 -2.68 -5.63
C ASP A 60 -15.56 -2.90 -5.07
N GLN A 61 -15.71 -2.96 -3.74
CA GLN A 61 -17.03 -3.09 -3.10
C GLN A 61 -17.92 -1.83 -3.25
N LEU A 62 -17.31 -0.65 -3.39
CA LEU A 62 -18.05 0.57 -3.74
C LEU A 62 -18.45 0.59 -5.21
N GLU A 63 -17.54 0.17 -6.11
CA GLU A 63 -17.76 0.15 -7.55
C GLU A 63 -18.79 -0.91 -7.98
N SER A 64 -18.77 -2.08 -7.33
CA SER A 64 -19.78 -3.13 -7.51
C SER A 64 -21.13 -2.79 -6.87
N GLY A 65 -21.17 -1.79 -5.99
CA GLY A 65 -22.36 -1.38 -5.26
C GLY A 65 -22.73 -2.27 -4.07
N GLU A 66 -21.81 -3.16 -3.62
CA GLU A 66 -21.97 -3.91 -2.37
C GLU A 66 -22.15 -2.96 -1.19
N TYR A 67 -21.38 -1.87 -1.16
CA TYR A 67 -21.57 -0.76 -0.22
C TYR A 67 -21.98 0.52 -0.95
N LYS A 68 -22.90 1.29 -0.36
CA LYS A 68 -23.39 2.53 -0.98
C LYS A 68 -22.51 3.74 -0.68
N GLY A 69 -21.56 3.60 0.25
CA GLY A 69 -20.68 4.68 0.67
C GLY A 69 -19.78 4.30 1.84
N LEU A 70 -18.96 5.26 2.27
CA LEU A 70 -17.96 5.08 3.33
C LEU A 70 -18.61 4.73 4.68
N GLU A 71 -19.81 5.24 4.94
CA GLU A 71 -20.58 4.98 6.16
C GLU A 71 -20.97 3.51 6.28
N ASP A 72 -21.28 2.85 5.17
CA ASP A 72 -21.66 1.44 5.15
C ASP A 72 -20.44 0.56 5.43
N ILE A 73 -19.30 0.86 4.78
CA ILE A 73 -18.02 0.19 5.05
C ILE A 73 -17.62 0.37 6.52
N ALA A 74 -17.73 1.60 7.04
CA ALA A 74 -17.39 1.95 8.42
C ALA A 74 -18.19 1.11 9.42
N LYS A 75 -19.51 1.02 9.23
CA LYS A 75 -20.41 0.19 10.05
C LYS A 75 -20.07 -1.29 9.95
N ALA A 76 -19.89 -1.81 8.73
CA ALA A 76 -19.60 -3.22 8.50
C ALA A 76 -18.29 -3.67 9.14
N ASN A 77 -17.29 -2.79 9.17
CA ASN A 77 -15.95 -3.08 9.70
C ASN A 77 -15.73 -2.56 11.13
N GLN A 78 -16.74 -1.95 11.78
CA GLN A 78 -16.66 -1.34 13.12
C GLN A 78 -15.51 -0.34 13.27
N VAL A 79 -15.34 0.53 12.27
CA VAL A 79 -14.32 1.58 12.21
C VAL A 79 -14.96 2.94 11.94
N ASP A 80 -14.22 4.01 12.19
CA ASP A 80 -14.69 5.35 11.86
C ASP A 80 -14.68 5.62 10.35
N ARG A 81 -15.66 6.40 9.87
CA ARG A 81 -15.72 6.90 8.48
C ARG A 81 -14.40 7.57 8.04
N SER A 82 -13.77 8.33 8.94
CA SER A 82 -12.48 8.98 8.69
C SER A 82 -11.34 7.99 8.48
N TYR A 83 -11.39 6.81 9.11
CA TYR A 83 -10.44 5.73 8.84
C TYR A 83 -10.69 5.12 7.47
N VAL A 84 -11.96 4.85 7.11
CA VAL A 84 -12.31 4.36 5.77
C VAL A 84 -11.78 5.27 4.66
N GLY A 85 -12.02 6.57 4.75
CA GLY A 85 -11.49 7.54 3.79
C GLY A 85 -9.96 7.54 3.72
N ARG A 86 -9.27 7.35 4.86
CA ARG A 86 -7.80 7.27 4.92
C ARG A 86 -7.25 5.99 4.30
N ILE A 87 -8.00 4.90 4.35
CA ILE A 87 -7.63 3.65 3.67
C ILE A 87 -7.90 3.80 2.18
N LEU A 88 -9.08 4.26 1.77
CA LEU A 88 -9.43 4.41 0.36
C LEU A 88 -8.49 5.34 -0.42
N GLN A 89 -7.99 6.42 0.19
CA GLN A 89 -6.99 7.28 -0.48
C GLN A 89 -5.71 6.52 -0.89
N LEU A 90 -5.36 5.39 -0.25
CA LEU A 90 -4.16 4.62 -0.60
C LEU A 90 -4.21 4.05 -2.03
N THR A 91 -5.40 3.94 -2.65
CA THR A 91 -5.56 3.60 -4.07
C THR A 91 -4.95 4.63 -5.02
N SER A 92 -4.77 5.87 -4.55
CA SER A 92 -4.17 6.97 -5.34
C SER A 92 -2.64 7.04 -5.29
N LEU A 93 -2.00 6.11 -4.58
CA LEU A 93 -0.54 6.06 -4.50
C LEU A 93 0.09 5.81 -5.87
N ALA A 94 1.24 6.44 -6.08
CA ALA A 94 2.09 6.20 -7.23
C ALA A 94 2.49 4.71 -7.27
N PRO A 95 2.41 4.03 -8.42
CA PRO A 95 2.65 2.59 -8.52
C PRO A 95 4.01 2.15 -7.96
N ASP A 96 5.06 2.92 -8.22
CA ASP A 96 6.42 2.65 -7.75
C ASP A 96 6.56 2.73 -6.22
N ILE A 97 5.78 3.58 -5.57
CA ILE A 97 5.71 3.64 -4.11
C ILE A 97 5.06 2.37 -3.56
N VAL A 98 3.98 1.92 -4.18
CA VAL A 98 3.28 0.67 -3.79
C VAL A 98 4.20 -0.53 -3.97
N GLU A 99 4.85 -0.65 -5.13
CA GLU A 99 5.81 -1.73 -5.41
C GLU A 99 6.94 -1.76 -4.41
N SER A 100 7.56 -0.60 -4.14
CA SER A 100 8.63 -0.52 -3.14
C SER A 100 8.16 -0.86 -1.72
N ILE A 101 6.92 -0.56 -1.34
CA ILE A 101 6.39 -0.97 -0.02
C ILE A 101 6.26 -2.50 0.04
N LEU A 102 5.74 -3.12 -1.03
CA LEU A 102 5.55 -4.56 -1.13
C LEU A 102 6.89 -5.33 -1.13
N GLU A 103 7.94 -4.73 -1.69
CA GLU A 103 9.28 -5.33 -1.80
C GLU A 103 10.19 -5.04 -0.60
N GLY A 104 9.72 -4.29 0.40
CA GLY A 104 10.57 -3.88 1.53
C GLY A 104 11.67 -2.88 1.14
N GLY A 105 11.44 -2.12 0.07
CA GLY A 105 12.37 -1.17 -0.51
C GLY A 105 12.40 0.19 0.22
N GLU A 106 12.70 1.24 -0.54
CA GLU A 106 12.90 2.60 -0.01
C GLU A 106 11.70 3.11 0.80
N TYR A 107 10.48 2.85 0.35
CA TYR A 107 9.26 3.36 0.96
C TYR A 107 8.68 2.44 2.06
N SER A 108 9.35 1.35 2.44
CA SER A 108 8.84 0.39 3.43
C SER A 108 8.69 0.98 4.84
N GLU A 109 9.42 2.05 5.15
CA GLU A 109 9.38 2.74 6.44
C GLU A 109 8.14 3.64 6.60
N LEU A 110 7.39 3.88 5.52
CA LEU A 110 6.16 4.66 5.59
C LEU A 110 5.12 3.97 6.47
N SER A 111 4.28 4.77 7.11
CA SER A 111 3.21 4.30 7.97
C SER A 111 1.88 4.95 7.56
N LEU A 112 0.76 4.42 8.07
CA LEU A 112 -0.54 5.06 7.87
C LEU A 112 -0.60 6.50 8.40
N ARG A 113 0.31 6.89 9.30
CA ARG A 113 0.38 8.25 9.84
C ARG A 113 0.89 9.25 8.80
N ASP A 114 1.76 8.82 7.90
CA ASP A 114 2.36 9.67 6.87
C ASP A 114 1.31 10.15 5.87
N PHE A 115 0.26 9.35 5.65
CA PHE A 115 -0.87 9.71 4.78
C PHE A 115 -1.97 10.50 5.50
N ARG A 116 -1.80 10.89 6.78
CA ARG A 116 -2.86 11.59 7.55
C ARG A 116 -3.21 12.95 6.98
N LYS A 117 -2.27 13.64 6.35
CA LYS A 117 -2.46 14.95 5.72
C LYS A 117 -3.04 14.87 4.30
N GLY A 118 -3.37 13.67 3.84
CA GLY A 118 -3.77 13.41 2.46
C GLY A 118 -2.58 12.99 1.59
N ILE A 119 -2.90 12.61 0.35
CA ILE A 119 -1.93 12.19 -0.66
C ILE A 119 -1.96 13.22 -1.79
N PRO A 120 -0.81 13.81 -2.16
CA PRO A 120 -0.74 14.72 -3.31
C PRO A 120 -1.31 14.06 -4.57
N VAL A 121 -2.04 14.82 -5.39
CA VAL A 121 -2.64 14.30 -6.62
C VAL A 121 -1.57 13.94 -7.65
N LEU A 122 -0.47 14.71 -7.69
CA LEU A 122 0.63 14.47 -8.62
C LEU A 122 1.62 13.45 -8.05
N TRP A 123 1.89 12.38 -8.79
CA TRP A 123 2.84 11.33 -8.38
C TRP A 123 4.26 11.84 -8.12
N GLU A 124 4.73 12.84 -8.88
CA GLU A 124 6.03 13.47 -8.63
C GLU A 124 6.08 14.15 -7.25
N GLU A 125 4.98 14.77 -6.83
CA GLU A 125 4.86 15.38 -5.49
C GLU A 125 4.78 14.31 -4.42
N GLN A 126 4.08 13.19 -4.68
CA GLN A 126 4.05 12.06 -3.75
C GLN A 126 5.46 11.55 -3.46
N ARG A 127 6.29 11.33 -4.50
CA ARG A 127 7.68 10.90 -4.35
C ARG A 127 8.47 11.90 -3.52
N ARG A 128 8.32 13.21 -3.75
CA ARG A 128 8.99 14.26 -2.97
C ARG A 128 8.55 14.29 -1.50
N VAL A 129 7.26 14.14 -1.23
CA VAL A 129 6.69 14.24 0.12
C VAL A 129 6.99 12.98 0.94
N PHE A 130 6.93 11.81 0.31
CA PHE A 130 7.13 10.51 0.96
C PHE A 130 8.54 9.96 0.80
N SER A 131 9.45 10.68 0.13
CA SER A 131 10.87 10.34 0.10
C SER A 131 11.36 10.14 1.54
N PRO A 132 12.02 9.01 1.83
CA PRO A 132 12.62 8.81 3.14
C PRO A 132 13.59 9.94 3.43
N LYS A 133 13.49 10.51 4.62
CA LYS A 133 14.51 11.44 5.09
C LYS A 133 15.78 10.63 5.30
N ARG A 134 16.67 10.66 4.31
CA ARG A 134 18.02 10.11 4.46
C ARG A 134 18.66 10.88 5.61
N ASN A 135 18.93 10.20 6.72
CA ASN A 135 19.60 10.79 7.89
C ASN A 135 20.89 11.46 7.41
N ALA A 136 20.87 12.78 7.28
CA ALA A 136 22.02 13.59 6.91
C ALA A 136 22.73 14.03 8.18
N GLU A 137 23.16 13.08 9.02
CA GLU A 137 23.92 13.36 10.25
C GLU A 137 24.97 12.25 10.51
N GLU A 138 25.82 11.96 9.52
CA GLU A 138 27.11 11.28 9.73
C GLU A 138 28.18 11.92 8.84
N SER A 139 28.40 13.23 9.00
CA SER A 139 29.59 13.95 8.50
C SER A 139 29.70 15.29 9.23
N GLY A 140 29.87 15.22 10.55
CA GLY A 140 30.41 16.31 11.35
C GLY A 140 31.74 15.83 11.91
N ASN A 141 32.80 16.04 11.13
CA ASN A 141 34.20 15.86 11.51
C ASN A 141 34.64 16.95 12.49
#